data_AF-A0A3D0VBN1-F1
#
_entry.id   AF-A0A3D0VBN1-F1
#
_cell.length_a   1.000
_cell.length_b   1.000
_cell.length_c   1.000
_cell.angle_alpha   90.00
_cell.angle_beta   90.00
_cell.angle_gamma   90.00
#
_symmetry.space_group_name_H-M   'P 1'
#
loop_
_entity.id
_entity.type
_entity.pdbx_description
1 polymer ?
#
loop_
_entity_poly.entity_id
_entity_poly.type
_entity_poly.pdbx_seq_one_letter_code
_entity_poly.pdbx_strand_id
1 'polypeptide(L)'
;ILLRVEGQDGYSLEGRNSVSRISRPFEELVAATIGKHHQYPDGFALFTGTLFAPTQDRDHPGQGFTHHMGDTVTIRSRHLGALVNVVGAAEELPEWSFGLRRLFGYLHDQREVLESSRKEYAS
;
A
#
# COMPACT_ATOMS: atom_id res chain seq x y z
N ILE A 1 0.58 10.81 -2.70
CA ILE A 1 0.72 9.82 -1.61
C ILE A 1 1.76 10.36 -0.65
N LEU A 2 1.46 10.34 0.65
CA LEU A 2 2.38 10.73 1.71
C LEU A 2 2.85 9.46 2.43
N LEU A 3 4.16 9.34 2.64
CA LEU A 3 4.78 8.38 3.54
C LEU A 3 5.24 9.14 4.79
N ARG A 4 4.97 8.58 5.96
CA ARG A 4 5.50 9.05 7.24
C ARG A 4 6.02 7.86 8.04
N VAL A 5 7.21 7.98 8.61
CA VAL A 5 7.77 7.00 9.56
C VAL A 5 8.05 7.73 10.85
N GLU A 6 7.58 7.18 11.97
CA GLU A 6 7.78 7.71 13.31
C GLU A 6 8.39 6.62 14.19
N GLY A 7 9.58 6.91 14.72
CA GLY A 7 10.29 6.06 15.65
C GLY A 7 10.00 6.43 17.11
N GLN A 8 10.09 5.44 18.00
CA GLN A 8 9.94 5.65 19.46
C GLN A 8 11.12 6.44 20.06
N ASP A 9 12.22 6.50 19.33
CA ASP A 9 13.44 7.27 19.58
C ASP A 9 13.31 8.76 19.19
N GLY A 10 12.13 9.19 18.72
CA GLY A 10 11.90 10.55 18.22
C GLY A 10 12.32 10.77 16.77
N TYR A 11 12.72 9.71 16.05
CA TYR A 11 12.99 9.80 14.62
C TYR A 11 11.70 10.08 13.83
N SER A 12 11.78 10.95 12.83
CA SER A 12 10.66 11.24 11.93
C SER A 12 11.16 11.43 10.50
N LEU A 13 10.58 10.66 9.58
CA LEU A 13 10.83 10.75 8.15
C LEU A 13 9.51 11.01 7.42
N GLU A 14 9.52 11.95 6.48
CA GLU A 14 8.39 12.21 5.59
C GLU A 14 8.81 12.14 4.12
N GLY A 15 8.06 11.38 3.34
CA GLY A 15 8.25 11.21 1.91
C GLY A 15 6.98 11.55 1.14
N ARG A 16 7.12 12.13 -0.05
CA ARG A 16 5.98 12.36 -0.96
C ARG A 16 6.20 11.62 -2.27
N ASN A 17 5.28 10.72 -2.57
CA ASN A 17 5.27 9.98 -3.82
C ASN A 17 4.04 10.39 -4.66
N SER A 18 4.24 10.54 -5.97
CA SER A 18 3.17 10.74 -6.94
C SER A 18 3.28 9.67 -8.00
N VAL A 19 2.21 8.87 -8.16
CA VAL A 19 2.14 7.86 -9.21
C VAL A 19 2.32 8.49 -10.60
N SER A 20 1.95 9.76 -10.78
CA SER A 20 2.18 10.49 -12.04
C SER A 20 3.67 10.69 -12.41
N ARG A 21 4.61 10.38 -11.50
CA ARG A 21 6.05 10.55 -11.70
C ARG A 21 6.81 9.24 -11.89
N ILE A 22 6.11 8.11 -12.01
CA ILE A 22 6.75 6.83 -12.37
C ILE A 22 7.40 6.94 -13.76
N SER A 23 8.49 6.19 -13.98
CA SER A 23 9.28 6.28 -15.21
C SER A 23 8.61 5.70 -16.45
N ARG A 24 7.55 4.91 -16.27
CA ARG A 24 6.80 4.25 -17.35
C ARG A 24 5.31 4.51 -17.18
N PRO A 25 4.55 4.79 -18.24
CA PRO A 25 3.11 4.91 -18.18
C PRO A 25 2.45 3.71 -17.50
N PHE A 26 1.36 3.94 -16.77
CA PHE A 26 0.67 2.90 -16.03
C PHE A 26 0.14 1.80 -16.97
N GLU A 27 -0.36 2.20 -18.14
CA GLU A 27 -0.85 1.33 -19.20
C GLU A 27 0.25 0.40 -19.72
N GLU A 28 1.49 0.88 -19.81
CA GLU A 28 2.63 0.04 -20.19
C GLU A 28 2.97 -1.00 -19.11
N LEU A 29 2.90 -0.62 -17.82
CA LEU A 29 3.12 -1.56 -16.72
C LEU A 29 2.06 -2.67 -16.72
N VAL A 30 0.80 -2.32 -16.98
CA VAL A 30 -0.29 -3.29 -17.12
C VAL A 30 -0.05 -4.20 -18.33
N ALA A 31 0.22 -3.65 -19.52
CA ALA A 31 0.48 -4.42 -20.73
C ALA A 31 1.70 -5.34 -20.62
N ALA A 32 2.70 -4.97 -19.81
CA ALA A 32 3.85 -5.82 -19.51
C ALA A 32 3.52 -6.95 -18.51
N THR A 33 2.48 -6.79 -17.70
CA THR A 33 2.09 -7.75 -16.66
C THR A 33 1.15 -8.82 -17.21
N ILE A 34 0.13 -8.43 -17.98
CA ILE A 34 -0.91 -9.33 -18.49
C ILE A 34 -0.87 -9.43 -20.01
N GLY A 35 -0.95 -10.65 -20.56
CA GLY A 35 -0.89 -10.88 -22.00
C GLY A 35 -1.00 -12.36 -22.35
N LYS A 36 -0.75 -12.72 -23.62
CA LYS A 36 -0.94 -14.10 -24.13
C LYS A 36 -0.28 -15.18 -23.27
N HIS A 37 0.87 -14.88 -22.65
CA HIS A 37 1.64 -15.82 -21.83
C HIS A 37 1.33 -15.76 -20.33
N HIS A 38 0.70 -14.70 -19.85
CA HIS A 38 0.38 -14.49 -18.43
C HIS A 38 -1.09 -14.07 -18.32
N GLN A 39 -1.95 -15.03 -17.95
CA GLN A 39 -3.38 -14.84 -17.85
C GLN A 39 -3.81 -14.90 -16.38
N TYR A 40 -4.48 -13.85 -15.91
CA TYR A 40 -4.94 -13.70 -14.53
C TYR A 40 -6.47 -13.46 -14.51
N PRO A 41 -7.28 -14.52 -14.69
CA PRO A 41 -8.74 -14.38 -14.83
C PRO A 41 -9.41 -13.76 -13.60
N ASP A 42 -8.82 -13.94 -12.41
CA ASP A 42 -9.31 -13.38 -11.14
C ASP A 42 -8.65 -12.03 -10.79
N GLY A 43 -7.84 -11.48 -11.69
CA GLY A 43 -7.09 -10.23 -11.50
C GLY A 43 -5.74 -10.40 -10.81
N PHE A 44 -5.08 -9.27 -10.55
CA PHE A 44 -3.76 -9.20 -9.92
C PHE A 44 -3.58 -7.90 -9.13
N ALA A 45 -2.65 -7.92 -8.17
CA ALA A 45 -2.15 -6.72 -7.50
C ALA A 45 -0.82 -6.30 -8.13
N LEU A 46 -0.77 -5.10 -8.73
CA LEU A 46 0.44 -4.56 -9.34
C LEU A 46 1.08 -3.51 -8.45
N PHE A 47 2.30 -3.80 -7.99
CA PHE A 47 3.12 -2.84 -7.26
C PHE A 47 3.91 -1.99 -8.27
N THR A 48 3.57 -0.71 -8.39
CA THR A 48 4.12 0.20 -9.41
C THR A 48 5.52 0.74 -9.11
N GLY A 49 6.17 0.20 -8.08
CA GLY A 49 7.44 0.72 -7.56
C GLY A 49 7.29 1.97 -6.68
N THR A 50 8.40 2.37 -6.06
CA THR A 50 8.51 3.58 -5.24
C THR A 50 9.45 4.58 -5.89
N LEU A 51 9.11 5.86 -5.83
CA LEU A 51 9.98 6.97 -6.23
C LEU A 51 10.87 7.46 -5.08
N PHE A 52 10.71 6.83 -3.92
CA PHE A 52 11.37 7.23 -2.70
C PHE A 52 12.24 6.08 -2.21
N ALA A 53 13.55 6.32 -2.17
CA ALA A 53 14.48 5.59 -1.34
C ALA A 53 14.83 6.50 -0.15
N PRO A 54 14.61 6.07 1.10
CA PRO A 54 14.93 6.88 2.26
C PRO A 54 16.46 7.00 2.38
N THR A 55 16.99 8.17 1.99
CA THR A 55 18.42 8.50 2.13
C THR A 55 18.71 9.31 3.40
N GLN A 56 17.68 9.60 4.19
CA GLN A 56 17.86 10.30 5.46
C GLN A 56 18.49 9.36 6.46
N ASP A 57 19.69 9.71 6.93
CA ASP A 57 20.38 8.97 7.97
C ASP A 57 19.54 8.91 9.25
N ARG A 58 19.47 7.72 9.87
CA ARG A 58 18.87 7.54 11.20
C ARG A 58 19.93 7.42 12.29
N ASP A 59 20.82 6.43 12.15
CA ASP A 59 21.80 6.09 13.20
C ASP A 59 23.15 6.80 12.99
N HIS A 60 23.71 6.69 11.78
CA HIS A 60 25.02 7.23 11.45
C HIS A 60 25.00 7.98 10.12
N PRO A 61 25.74 9.11 10.01
CA PRO A 61 25.88 9.83 8.76
C PRO A 61 26.36 8.94 7.60
N GLY A 62 25.68 9.01 6.46
CA GLY A 62 25.99 8.27 5.24
C GLY A 62 25.55 6.80 5.22
N GLN A 63 24.89 6.28 6.26
CA GLN A 63 24.38 4.90 6.28
C GLN A 63 22.93 4.75 5.83
N GLY A 64 22.26 5.88 5.60
CA GLY A 64 20.88 5.93 5.19
C GLY A 64 19.93 5.47 6.29
N PHE A 65 18.81 4.92 5.84
CA PHE A 65 17.69 4.58 6.70
C PHE A 65 17.55 3.07 6.86
N THR A 66 17.29 2.64 8.08
CA THR A 66 16.77 1.31 8.40
C THR A 66 15.69 1.45 9.47
N HIS A 67 14.67 0.59 9.38
CA HIS A 67 13.63 0.53 10.38
C HIS A 67 14.17 0.04 11.72
N HIS A 68 13.67 0.61 12.81
CA HIS A 68 13.79 0.04 14.14
C HIS A 68 12.46 -0.59 14.55
N MET A 69 12.50 -1.50 15.52
CA MET A 69 11.27 -2.11 16.05
C MET A 69 10.38 -1.05 16.71
N GLY A 70 9.07 -1.17 16.51
CA GLY A 70 8.10 -0.19 17.00
C GLY A 70 7.93 1.07 16.13
N ASP A 71 8.66 1.17 15.01
CA ASP A 71 8.41 2.23 14.03
C ASP A 71 6.98 2.17 13.54
N THR A 72 6.29 3.32 13.54
CA THR A 72 4.97 3.45 12.91
C THR A 72 5.14 3.98 11.49
N VAL A 73 4.74 3.18 10.51
CA VAL A 73 4.78 3.51 9.09
C VAL A 73 3.37 3.83 8.61
N THR A 74 3.17 5.07 8.17
CA THR A 74 1.90 5.56 7.62
C THR A 74 2.04 5.89 6.14
N ILE A 75 1.23 5.26 5.30
CA ILE A 75 1.08 5.59 3.88
C ILE A 75 -0.32 6.15 3.66
N ARG A 76 -0.43 7.41 3.26
CA ARG A 76 -1.70 8.13 3.10
C ARG A 76 -1.95 8.55 1.66
N SER A 77 -3.20 8.41 1.24
CA SER A 77 -3.76 8.99 0.01
C SER A 77 -5.04 9.74 0.35
N ARG A 78 -5.27 10.88 -0.32
CA ARG A 78 -6.53 11.64 -0.15
C ARG A 78 -7.77 10.80 -0.50
N HIS A 79 -7.62 9.83 -1.40
CA HIS A 79 -8.72 9.06 -1.96
C HIS A 79 -8.97 7.73 -1.24
N LEU A 80 -7.95 7.18 -0.57
CA LEU A 80 -8.00 5.84 0.02
C LEU A 80 -7.82 5.83 1.54
N GLY A 81 -7.63 7.00 2.16
CA GLY A 81 -7.29 7.08 3.58
C GLY A 81 -5.83 6.74 3.84
N ALA A 82 -5.56 6.00 4.90
CA ALA A 82 -4.21 5.65 5.33
C ALA A 82 -4.07 4.15 5.62
N LEU A 83 -2.96 3.58 5.16
CA LEU A 83 -2.44 2.30 5.62
C LEU A 83 -1.39 2.58 6.70
N VAL A 84 -1.61 2.08 7.91
CA VAL A 84 -0.73 2.28 9.06
C VAL A 84 -0.30 0.92 9.58
N ASN A 85 1.01 0.70 9.71
CA ASN A 85 1.57 -0.53 10.29
C ASN A 85 2.67 -0.17 11.29
N VAL A 86 2.83 -1.02 12.30
CA VAL A 86 3.93 -0.95 13.26
C VAL A 86 4.95 -2.04 12.92
N VAL A 87 6.24 -1.67 12.88
CA VAL A 87 7.32 -2.62 12.62
C VAL A 87 7.50 -3.55 13.81
N GLY A 88 7.50 -4.86 13.55
CA GLY A 88 7.72 -5.91 14.54
C GLY A 88 8.39 -7.13 13.94
N ALA A 89 8.87 -8.02 14.79
CA ALA A 89 9.40 -9.32 14.39
C ALA A 89 8.26 -10.20 13.83
N ALA A 90 8.48 -10.82 12.68
CA ALA A 90 7.43 -11.55 11.96
C ALA A 90 6.83 -12.70 12.80
N GLU A 91 7.66 -13.33 13.63
CA GLU A 91 7.29 -14.45 14.51
C GLU A 91 6.43 -14.02 15.71
N GLU A 92 6.42 -12.72 16.04
CA GLU A 92 5.67 -12.15 17.17
C GLU A 92 4.41 -11.42 16.71
N LEU A 93 4.26 -11.17 15.41
CA LEU A 93 3.10 -10.50 14.86
C LEU A 93 1.87 -11.44 14.85
N PRO A 94 0.65 -10.88 15.00
CA PRO A 94 -0.57 -11.68 14.89
C PRO A 94 -0.63 -12.42 13.56
N GLU A 95 -1.07 -13.69 13.63
CA GLU A 95 -1.29 -14.48 12.44
C GLU A 95 -2.29 -13.82 11.50
N TRP A 96 -2.03 -13.94 10.19
CA TRP A 96 -2.92 -13.39 9.18
C TRP A 96 -4.23 -14.18 9.14
N SER A 97 -5.31 -13.54 9.59
CA SER A 97 -6.67 -14.10 9.49
C SER A 97 -7.43 -13.64 8.24
N PHE A 98 -6.88 -12.70 7.46
CA PHE A 98 -7.51 -12.14 6.27
C PHE A 98 -6.77 -12.62 5.01
N GLY A 99 -7.24 -13.72 4.43
CA GLY A 99 -6.74 -14.27 3.17
C GLY A 99 -7.67 -14.01 1.99
N LEU A 100 -7.34 -14.62 0.83
CA LEU A 100 -8.07 -14.43 -0.43
C LEU A 100 -9.59 -14.68 -0.32
N ARG A 101 -10.01 -15.72 0.39
CA ARG A 101 -11.45 -16.02 0.56
C ARG A 101 -12.20 -14.89 1.27
N ARG A 102 -11.60 -14.33 2.32
CA ARG A 102 -12.16 -13.19 3.05
C ARG A 102 -12.14 -11.92 2.22
N LEU A 103 -11.12 -11.71 1.39
CA LEU A 103 -11.08 -10.61 0.44
C LEU A 103 -12.26 -10.69 -0.54
N PHE A 104 -12.48 -11.85 -1.18
CA PHE A 104 -13.59 -12.02 -2.11
C PHE A 104 -14.96 -11.87 -1.44
N GLY A 105 -15.13 -12.40 -0.22
CA GLY A 105 -16.34 -12.16 0.57
C GLY A 105 -16.56 -10.67 0.84
N TYR A 106 -15.54 -9.97 1.34
CA TYR A 106 -15.61 -8.51 1.55
C TYR A 106 -15.99 -7.73 0.28
N LEU A 107 -15.34 -8.04 -0.86
CA LEU A 107 -15.63 -7.36 -2.13
C LEU A 107 -17.05 -7.63 -2.62
N HIS A 108 -17.57 -8.84 -2.41
CA HIS A 108 -18.95 -9.18 -2.71
C HIS A 108 -19.92 -8.33 -1.88
N ASP A 109 -19.71 -8.25 -0.57
CA ASP A 109 -20.56 -7.48 0.34
C ASP A 109 -20.55 -5.97 -0.02
N GLN A 110 -19.37 -5.42 -0.36
CA GLN A 110 -19.26 -4.02 -0.77
C GLN A 110 -20.04 -3.70 -2.05
N ARG A 111 -20.12 -4.66 -2.98
CA ARG A 111 -20.89 -4.50 -4.22
C ARG A 111 -22.39 -4.40 -3.92
N GLU A 112 -22.92 -5.22 -3.03
CA GLU A 112 -24.34 -5.17 -2.65
C GLU A 112 -24.71 -3.83 -1.99
N VAL A 113 -23.81 -3.30 -1.15
CA VAL A 113 -23.99 -1.97 -0.53
C VAL A 113 -24.05 -0.88 -1.60
N LEU A 114 -23.13 -0.87 -2.57
CA LEU A 114 -23.12 0.11 -3.66
C LEU A 114 -24.36 0.02 -4.55
N GLU A 115 -24.84 -1.20 -4.83
CA GLU A 115 -26.05 -1.44 -5.62
C GLU A 115 -27.33 -1.00 -4.87
N SER A 116 -27.36 -1.18 -3.55
CA SER A 116 -28.49 -0.76 -2.70
C SER A 116 -28.56 0.75 -2.58
N SER A 117 -27.44 1.42 -2.30
CA SER A 117 -27.37 2.89 -2.25
C SER A 117 -27.78 3.50 -3.60
N ARG A 118 -27.37 2.93 -4.74
CA ARG A 118 -27.79 3.41 -6.06
C ARG A 118 -29.29 3.31 -6.31
N LYS A 119 -29.98 2.31 -5.74
CA LYS A 119 -31.44 2.18 -5.86
C LYS A 119 -32.17 3.20 -4.98
N GLU A 120 -31.64 3.46 -3.78
CA GLU A 120 -32.22 4.41 -2.83
C GLU A 120 -32.14 5.87 -3.32
N TYR A 121 -31.07 6.26 -4.02
CA TYR A 121 -30.95 7.60 -4.64
C TYR A 121 -31.66 7.73 -6.01
N ALA A 122 -32.20 6.64 -6.56
CA ALA A 122 -32.90 6.63 -7.84
C ALA A 122 -34.44 6.61 -7.71
N SER A 123 -34.97 6.67 -6.47
CA SER A 123 -36.40 6.76 -6.15
C SER A 123 -36.72 8.10 -5.51
#